data_AF-A0A3M1ZB03-F1
#
_entry.id   AF-A0A3M1ZB03-F1
#
_cell.length_a   1.000
_cell.length_b   1.000
_cell.length_c   1.000
_cell.angle_alpha   90.00
_cell.angle_beta   90.00
_cell.angle_gamma   90.00
#
_symmetry.space_group_name_H-M   'P 1'
#
loop_
_entity.id
_entity.type
_entity.pdbx_description
1 polymer ?
#
loop_
_entity_poly.entity_id
_entity_poly.type
_entity_poly.pdbx_seq_one_letter_code
_entity_poly.pdbx_strand_id
1 'polypeptide(L)'
;MELLTIGFTKKSAKDFFELIKANEVIEIVDTRVSAKSQLAGWAKGPDLAFFADAIAGIQYTHNLDYAPILEMMRKYRRKEMTWAEYETAYLNLLDLRKVGHKMNPETLHKHCLLCSEHSPEYCHRRLLAEYLQAKFNQIEIKHLL
;
A
#
# COMPACT_ATOMS: atom_id res chain seq x y z
N MET A 1 15.71 6.87 -4.80
CA MET A 1 14.59 7.31 -3.94
C MET A 1 14.05 6.10 -3.19
N GLU A 2 13.74 6.22 -1.91
CA GLU A 2 13.09 5.14 -1.15
C GLU A 2 11.57 5.20 -1.31
N LEU A 3 10.95 4.07 -1.67
CA LEU A 3 9.51 3.82 -1.61
C LEU A 3 9.26 2.77 -0.52
N LEU A 4 8.46 3.13 0.48
CA LEU A 4 8.19 2.26 1.62
C LEU A 4 6.88 1.52 1.43
N THR A 5 6.73 0.40 2.12
CA THR A 5 5.45 -0.31 2.18
C THR A 5 5.20 -0.80 3.60
N ILE A 6 3.95 -0.82 4.04
CA ILE A 6 3.59 -1.29 5.38
C ILE A 6 2.26 -2.02 5.39
N GLY A 7 2.15 -2.99 6.30
CA GLY A 7 0.92 -3.70 6.64
C GLY A 7 0.50 -3.41 8.06
N PHE A 8 -0.76 -3.04 8.27
CA PHE A 8 -1.22 -2.68 9.61
C PHE A 8 -1.61 -3.87 10.50
N THR A 9 -1.95 -5.03 9.92
CA THR A 9 -2.30 -6.20 10.76
C THR A 9 -1.07 -6.73 11.50
N LYS A 10 -1.31 -7.31 12.69
CA LYS A 10 -0.29 -7.75 13.63
C LYS A 10 0.65 -6.65 14.15
N LYS A 11 0.26 -5.38 14.03
CA LYS A 11 0.92 -4.24 14.67
C LYS A 11 -0.05 -3.50 15.58
N SER A 12 0.43 -3.03 16.73
CA SER A 12 -0.33 -2.03 17.49
C SER A 12 -0.28 -0.68 16.76
N ALA A 13 -1.16 0.25 17.13
CA ALA A 13 -1.07 1.62 16.63
C ALA A 13 0.29 2.24 16.97
N LYS A 14 0.78 2.02 18.20
CA LYS A 14 2.08 2.50 18.66
C LYS A 14 3.20 2.02 17.74
N ASP A 15 3.32 0.71 17.54
CA ASP A 15 4.40 0.13 16.73
C ASP A 15 4.32 0.63 15.29
N PHE A 16 3.11 0.75 14.74
CA PHE A 16 2.89 1.28 13.39
C PHE A 16 3.39 2.73 13.25
N PHE A 17 2.97 3.63 14.14
CA PHE A 17 3.33 5.05 14.07
C PHE A 17 4.81 5.29 14.41
N GLU A 18 5.40 4.53 15.34
CA GLU A 18 6.84 4.58 15.61
C GLU A 18 7.65 4.13 14.40
N LEU A 19 7.22 3.06 13.71
CA LEU A 19 7.93 2.52 12.56
C LEU A 19 7.93 3.47 11.36
N ILE A 20 6.81 4.11 11.04
CA ILE A 20 6.76 5.09 9.94
C ILE A 20 7.57 6.36 10.28
N LYS A 21 7.60 6.78 11.54
CA LYS A 21 8.42 7.93 11.99
C LYS A 21 9.91 7.62 11.90
N ALA A 22 10.33 6.45 12.38
CA ALA A 22 11.72 6.02 12.35
C ALA A 22 12.27 5.88 10.92
N ASN A 23 11.40 5.76 9.92
CA ASN A 23 11.76 5.67 8.52
C ASN A 23 11.48 6.97 7.73
N GLU A 24 11.11 8.04 8.42
CA GLU A 24 10.90 9.37 7.86
C GLU A 24 9.84 9.38 6.74
N VAL A 25 8.78 8.58 6.90
CA VAL A 25 7.66 8.57 5.96
C VAL A 25 7.02 9.96 5.92
N ILE A 26 6.72 10.47 4.73
CA ILE A 26 6.08 11.78 4.55
C ILE A 26 4.60 11.68 4.16
N GLU A 27 4.20 10.58 3.53
CA GLU A 27 2.82 10.31 3.14
C GLU A 27 2.51 8.81 3.23
N ILE A 28 1.36 8.47 3.80
CA ILE A 28 0.75 7.14 3.71
C ILE A 28 -0.20 7.13 2.52
N VAL A 29 0.06 6.24 1.56
CA VAL A 29 -0.83 5.99 0.43
C VAL A 29 -1.58 4.70 0.68
N ASP A 30 -2.85 4.81 1.01
CA ASP A 30 -3.75 3.69 1.23
C ASP A 30 -4.14 3.05 -0.11
N THR A 31 -3.75 1.80 -0.28
CA THR A 31 -4.00 1.01 -1.51
C THR A 31 -5.12 -0.01 -1.30
N ARG A 32 -5.89 0.09 -0.21
CA ARG A 32 -6.98 -0.84 0.07
C ARG A 32 -8.18 -0.52 -0.82
N VAL A 33 -8.92 -1.55 -1.21
CA VAL A 33 -10.23 -1.37 -1.87
C VAL A 33 -11.22 -0.61 -0.99
N SER A 34 -11.12 -0.79 0.32
CA SER A 34 -11.94 -0.09 1.29
C SER A 34 -11.09 0.31 2.49
N ALA A 35 -11.10 1.61 2.80
CA ALA A 35 -10.46 2.16 3.98
C ALA A 35 -11.33 2.01 5.25
N LYS A 36 -12.50 1.35 5.17
CA LYS A 36 -13.44 1.17 6.31
C LYS A 36 -13.20 -0.12 7.10
N SER A 37 -12.04 -0.76 6.94
CA SER A 37 -11.73 -2.06 7.53
C SER A 37 -12.00 -2.08 9.05
N GLN A 38 -12.64 -3.16 9.52
CA GLN A 38 -12.86 -3.40 10.96
C GLN A 38 -11.74 -4.21 11.61
N LEU A 39 -10.68 -4.54 10.86
CA LEU A 39 -9.55 -5.34 11.36
C LEU A 39 -8.75 -4.63 12.45
N ALA A 40 -8.71 -3.30 12.41
CA ALA A 40 -8.14 -2.46 13.45
C ALA A 40 -8.86 -1.10 13.45
N GLY A 41 -9.42 -0.70 14.59
CA GLY A 41 -10.21 0.53 14.70
C GLY A 41 -9.42 1.78 14.27
N TRP A 42 -8.17 1.89 14.71
CA TRP A 42 -7.27 3.00 14.39
C TRP A 42 -6.86 3.07 12.91
N ALA A 43 -7.02 1.98 12.15
CA ALA A 43 -6.61 1.90 10.76
C ALA A 43 -7.76 2.22 9.78
N LYS A 44 -8.89 2.75 10.26
CA LYS A 44 -9.96 3.28 9.40
C LYS A 44 -9.49 4.57 8.75
N GLY A 45 -9.85 4.81 7.48
CA GLY A 45 -9.32 5.94 6.70
C GLY A 45 -9.34 7.30 7.43
N PRO A 46 -10.49 7.76 7.96
CA PRO A 46 -10.56 9.02 8.70
C PRO A 46 -9.70 9.03 9.97
N ASP A 47 -9.73 7.95 10.74
CA ASP A 47 -8.97 7.83 11.99
C ASP A 47 -7.46 7.77 11.71
N LEU A 48 -7.07 7.01 10.70
CA LEU A 48 -5.68 6.86 10.26
C LEU A 48 -5.14 8.19 9.73
N ALA A 49 -5.91 8.94 8.96
CA ALA A 49 -5.54 10.29 8.52
C ALA A 49 -5.30 11.21 9.71
N PHE A 50 -6.23 11.25 10.65
CA PHE A 50 -6.12 12.06 11.87
C PHE A 50 -4.89 11.67 12.71
N PHE A 51 -4.66 10.37 12.94
CA PHE A 51 -3.54 9.90 13.73
C PHE A 51 -2.18 10.07 13.03
N ALA A 52 -2.12 9.89 11.70
CA ALA A 52 -0.90 10.12 10.93
C ALA A 52 -0.44 11.57 11.06
N ASP A 53 -1.36 12.53 10.96
CA ASP A 53 -1.08 13.94 11.18
C ASP A 53 -0.73 14.22 12.65
N ALA A 54 -1.58 13.83 13.60
CA ALA A 54 -1.42 14.17 15.00
C ALA A 54 -0.18 13.55 15.68
N ILE A 55 0.23 12.34 15.29
CA ILE A 55 1.31 11.60 15.95
C ILE A 55 2.65 11.76 15.21
N ALA A 56 2.59 11.89 13.88
CA ALA A 56 3.76 11.83 13.03
C ALA A 56 3.91 13.02 12.08
N GLY A 57 2.90 13.88 11.92
CA GLY A 57 2.91 14.99 10.97
C GLY A 57 2.90 14.52 9.51
N ILE A 58 2.31 13.35 9.25
CA ILE A 58 2.38 12.64 7.96
C ILE A 58 1.05 12.79 7.21
N GLN A 59 1.13 12.99 5.90
CA GLN A 59 -0.05 13.08 5.04
C GLN A 59 -0.69 11.70 4.82
N TYR A 60 -1.99 11.68 4.52
CA TYR A 60 -2.72 10.46 4.18
C TYR A 60 -3.53 10.65 2.91
N THR A 61 -3.41 9.72 1.98
CA THR A 61 -4.25 9.65 0.79
C THR A 61 -4.82 8.24 0.60
N HIS A 62 -6.01 8.15 0.01
CA HIS A 62 -6.62 6.88 -0.38
C HIS A 62 -6.68 6.80 -1.90
N ASN A 63 -5.88 5.91 -2.49
CA ASN A 63 -5.74 5.81 -3.93
C ASN A 63 -6.34 4.50 -4.48
N LEU A 64 -7.53 4.61 -5.06
CA LEU A 64 -8.24 3.47 -5.66
C LEU A 64 -7.64 3.01 -7.00
N ASP A 65 -6.88 3.85 -7.71
CA ASP A 65 -6.16 3.41 -8.92
C ASP A 65 -5.10 2.36 -8.57
N TYR A 66 -4.61 2.36 -7.33
CA TYR A 66 -3.63 1.40 -6.82
C TYR A 66 -4.27 0.17 -6.18
N ALA A 67 -5.57 0.21 -5.88
CA ALA A 67 -6.24 -0.91 -5.22
C ALA A 67 -6.57 -2.05 -6.21
N PRO A 68 -6.44 -3.33 -5.82
CA PRO A 68 -6.96 -4.44 -6.62
C PRO A 68 -8.48 -4.31 -6.81
N ILE A 69 -9.09 -5.00 -7.77
CA ILE A 69 -10.57 -5.05 -7.82
C ILE A 69 -11.11 -6.01 -6.75
N LEU A 70 -12.26 -5.66 -6.16
CA LEU A 70 -12.88 -6.46 -5.10
C LEU A 70 -13.07 -7.93 -5.49
N GLU A 71 -13.48 -8.18 -6.72
CA GLU A 71 -13.76 -9.53 -7.20
C GLU A 71 -12.49 -10.38 -7.34
N MET A 72 -11.36 -9.78 -7.71
CA MET A 72 -10.06 -10.46 -7.78
C MET A 72 -9.64 -10.96 -6.39
N MET A 73 -9.76 -10.10 -5.37
CA MET A 73 -9.50 -10.50 -3.98
C MET A 73 -10.47 -11.59 -3.49
N ARG A 74 -11.73 -11.55 -3.92
CA ARG A 74 -12.73 -12.57 -3.55
C ARG A 74 -12.43 -13.91 -4.20
N LYS A 75 -12.04 -13.94 -5.48
CA LYS A 75 -11.66 -15.16 -6.20
C LYS A 75 -10.43 -15.82 -5.57
N TYR A 76 -9.39 -15.02 -5.30
CA TYR A 76 -8.18 -15.52 -4.63
C TYR A 76 -8.49 -16.12 -3.25
N ARG A 77 -9.28 -15.43 -2.41
CA ARG A 77 -9.69 -15.94 -1.09
C ARG A 77 -10.56 -17.21 -1.15
N ARG A 78 -11.37 -17.35 -2.20
CA ARG A 78 -12.18 -18.55 -2.45
C ARG A 78 -11.40 -19.69 -3.10
N LYS A 79 -10.10 -19.50 -3.36
CA LYS A 79 -9.23 -20.45 -4.09
C LYS A 79 -9.71 -20.74 -5.52
N GLU A 80 -10.47 -19.81 -6.10
CA GLU A 80 -10.91 -19.83 -7.50
C GLU A 80 -9.86 -19.18 -8.43
N MET A 81 -8.78 -18.67 -7.86
CA MET A 81 -7.68 -18.00 -8.54
C MET A 81 -6.40 -18.30 -7.76
N THR A 82 -5.37 -18.74 -8.46
CA THR A 82 -4.02 -18.92 -7.93
C THR A 82 -3.34 -17.58 -7.70
N TRP A 83 -2.27 -17.57 -6.91
CA TRP A 83 -1.49 -16.34 -6.71
C TRP A 83 -0.88 -15.82 -8.01
N ALA A 84 -0.35 -16.69 -8.87
CA ALA A 84 0.23 -16.28 -10.17
C ALA A 84 -0.80 -15.61 -11.10
N GLU A 85 -2.04 -16.13 -11.11
CA GLU A 85 -3.15 -15.50 -11.83
C GLU A 85 -3.52 -14.14 -11.23
N TYR A 86 -3.51 -14.03 -9.90
CA TYR A 86 -3.74 -12.76 -9.20
C TYR A 86 -2.66 -11.72 -9.56
N GLU A 87 -1.38 -12.09 -9.51
CA GLU A 87 -0.26 -11.20 -9.87
C GLU A 87 -0.44 -10.66 -11.29
N THR A 88 -0.66 -11.56 -12.25
CA THR A 88 -0.87 -11.20 -13.66
C THR A 88 -2.06 -10.25 -13.82
N ALA A 89 -3.19 -10.57 -13.20
CA ALA A 89 -4.39 -9.77 -13.31
C ALA A 89 -4.24 -8.38 -12.66
N TYR A 90 -3.52 -8.28 -11.54
CA TYR A 90 -3.28 -7.02 -10.86
C TYR A 90 -2.31 -6.12 -11.64
N LEU A 91 -1.22 -6.67 -12.18
CA LEU A 91 -0.28 -5.90 -13.02
C LEU A 91 -0.97 -5.37 -14.28
N ASN A 92 -1.78 -6.20 -14.95
CA ASN A 92 -2.60 -5.76 -16.09
C ASN A 92 -3.58 -4.64 -15.72
N LEU A 93 -4.15 -4.67 -14.52
CA LEU A 93 -5.04 -3.62 -14.02
C LEU A 93 -4.29 -2.29 -13.84
N LEU A 94 -3.05 -2.32 -13.33
CA LEU A 94 -2.21 -1.12 -13.16
C LEU A 94 -1.89 -0.47 -14.52
N ASP A 95 -1.57 -1.29 -15.53
CA ASP A 95 -1.33 -0.82 -16.89
C ASP A 95 -2.62 -0.27 -17.54
N LEU A 96 -3.75 -0.95 -17.39
CA LEU A 96 -5.05 -0.47 -17.89
C LEU A 96 -5.43 0.89 -17.29
N ARG A 97 -5.14 1.09 -16.00
CA ARG A 97 -5.36 2.36 -15.30
C ARG A 97 -4.29 3.42 -15.60
N LYS A 98 -3.27 3.05 -16.37
CA LYS A 98 -2.13 3.90 -16.75
C LYS A 98 -1.40 4.45 -15.53
N VAL A 99 -1.26 3.66 -14.47
CA VAL A 99 -0.64 4.09 -13.20
C VAL A 99 0.77 4.63 -13.43
N GLY A 100 1.59 3.92 -14.21
CA GLY A 100 2.95 4.37 -14.54
C GLY A 100 3.01 5.69 -15.32
N HIS A 101 1.97 6.07 -16.05
CA HIS A 101 1.92 7.34 -16.79
C HIS A 101 1.37 8.51 -15.97
N LYS A 102 0.47 8.23 -15.02
CA LYS A 102 -0.14 9.26 -14.15
C LYS A 102 0.79 9.67 -13.01
N MET A 103 1.76 8.81 -12.66
CA MET A 103 2.64 9.01 -11.52
C MET A 103 3.83 9.91 -11.87
N ASN A 104 4.10 10.90 -11.03
CA ASN A 104 5.40 11.57 -11.01
C ASN A 104 6.34 10.78 -10.08
N PRO A 105 7.44 10.17 -10.58
CA PRO A 105 8.35 9.42 -9.72
C PRO A 105 9.02 10.27 -8.65
N GLU A 106 9.23 11.57 -8.88
CA GLU A 106 9.88 12.46 -7.91
C GLU A 106 9.08 12.60 -6.61
N THR A 107 7.75 12.40 -6.66
CA THR A 107 6.89 12.47 -5.48
C THR A 107 6.87 11.16 -4.70
N LEU A 108 7.52 10.07 -5.15
CA LEU A 108 7.46 8.79 -4.46
C LEU A 108 8.42 8.66 -3.29
N HIS A 109 9.40 9.57 -3.18
CA HIS A 109 10.38 9.48 -2.12
C HIS A 109 9.71 9.59 -0.74
N LYS A 110 9.98 8.61 0.14
CA LYS A 110 9.42 8.50 1.50
C LYS A 110 7.90 8.32 1.55
N HIS A 111 7.25 8.01 0.43
CA HIS A 111 5.85 7.56 0.46
C HIS A 111 5.77 6.12 0.98
N CYS A 112 4.70 5.79 1.70
CA CYS A 112 4.48 4.47 2.26
C CYS A 112 3.18 3.85 1.75
N LEU A 113 3.30 2.81 0.92
CA LEU A 113 2.16 2.04 0.41
C LEU A 113 1.57 1.16 1.51
N LEU A 114 0.32 1.42 1.89
CA LEU A 114 -0.38 0.70 2.95
C LEU A 114 -1.31 -0.39 2.39
N CYS A 115 -1.20 -1.62 2.91
CA CYS A 115 -2.22 -2.68 2.79
C CYS A 115 -2.61 -3.27 4.16
N SER A 116 -3.46 -4.30 4.17
CA SER A 116 -3.90 -4.92 5.44
C SER A 116 -2.93 -5.99 5.91
N GLU A 117 -2.43 -6.80 4.99
CA GLU A 117 -1.64 -8.00 5.18
C GLU A 117 -0.35 -7.69 5.97
N HIS A 118 0.03 -8.51 6.94
CA HIS A 118 1.26 -8.27 7.69
C HIS A 118 2.52 -8.40 6.80
N SER A 119 2.66 -9.55 6.13
CA SER A 119 3.80 -9.87 5.24
C SER A 119 3.59 -9.34 3.81
N PRO A 120 4.65 -8.90 3.11
CA PRO A 120 4.58 -8.50 1.70
C PRO A 120 4.53 -9.68 0.71
N GLU A 121 4.86 -10.92 1.11
CA GLU A 121 5.02 -12.08 0.20
C GLU A 121 3.85 -12.24 -0.78
N TYR A 122 2.63 -12.23 -0.22
CA TYR A 122 1.37 -12.38 -0.96
C TYR A 122 0.46 -11.14 -0.77
N CYS A 123 1.02 -9.92 -0.89
CA CYS A 123 0.22 -8.67 -0.88
C CYS A 123 0.37 -7.88 -2.19
N HIS A 124 -0.72 -7.26 -2.64
CA HIS A 124 -0.72 -6.35 -3.78
C HIS A 124 0.19 -5.12 -3.59
N ARG A 125 0.44 -4.68 -2.35
CA ARG A 125 1.37 -3.56 -2.09
C ARG A 125 2.79 -3.85 -2.59
N ARG A 126 3.23 -5.11 -2.51
CA ARG A 126 4.54 -5.54 -3.02
C ARG A 126 4.54 -5.43 -4.54
N LEU A 127 3.53 -6.01 -5.19
CA LEU A 127 3.38 -5.96 -6.64
C LEU A 127 3.33 -4.53 -7.19
N LEU A 128 2.64 -3.62 -6.50
CA LEU A 128 2.60 -2.21 -6.86
C LEU A 128 3.97 -1.55 -6.73
N ALA A 129 4.69 -1.79 -5.62
CA ALA A 129 6.01 -1.23 -5.41
C ALA A 129 6.99 -1.71 -6.50
N GLU A 130 6.98 -3.01 -6.80
CA GLU A 130 7.79 -3.64 -7.85
C GLU A 130 7.41 -3.12 -9.25
N TYR A 131 6.10 -2.94 -9.51
CA TYR A 131 5.62 -2.33 -10.75
C TYR A 131 6.19 -0.92 -10.94
N LEU A 132 6.13 -0.08 -9.90
CA LEU A 132 6.67 1.28 -9.93
C LEU A 132 8.19 1.27 -10.10
N GLN A 133 8.90 0.38 -9.39
CA GLN A 133 10.34 0.22 -9.54
C GLN A 133 10.76 -0.20 -10.96
N ALA A 134 10.01 -1.11 -11.59
CA ALA A 134 10.25 -1.52 -12.96
C ALA A 134 9.98 -0.39 -13.98
N LYS A 135 9.06 0.53 -13.67
CA LYS A 135 8.77 1.70 -14.51
C LYS A 135 9.76 2.85 -14.31
N PHE A 136 10.32 2.98 -13.11
CA PHE A 136 11.18 4.09 -12.72
C PHE A 136 12.51 3.54 -12.16
N ASN A 137 13.59 3.60 -12.97
CA ASN A 137 14.90 2.99 -12.72
C ASN A 137 15.69 3.50 -11.48
N GLN A 138 15.04 4.13 -10.50
CA GLN A 138 15.69 4.76 -9.35
C GLN A 138 14.96 4.54 -8.01
N ILE A 139 14.00 3.61 -7.95
CA ILE A 139 13.25 3.29 -6.73
C ILE A 139 13.93 2.14 -5.96
N GLU A 140 14.23 2.39 -4.68
CA GLU A 140 14.59 1.39 -3.69
C GLU A 140 13.35 1.06 -2.85
N ILE A 141 12.96 -0.21 -2.80
CA ILE A 141 11.77 -0.66 -2.07
C ILE A 141 12.17 -1.09 -0.66
N LYS A 142 11.49 -0.53 0.36
CA LYS A 142 11.68 -0.91 1.77
C LYS A 142 10.39 -1.38 2.41
N HIS A 143 10.34 -2.66 2.81
CA HIS A 143 9.19 -3.22 3.52
C HIS A 143 9.31 -3.02 5.03
N LEU A 144 8.36 -2.31 5.63
CA LEU A 144 8.28 -2.07 7.07
C LEU A 144 7.50 -3.21 7.75
N LEU A 145 8.21 -4.07 8.48
CA LEU A 145 7.68 -5.28 9.12
C LEU A 145 7.34 -5.09 10.59
#